data_AF-X1DRB9-F1
#
_entry.id   AF-X1DRB9-F1
#
_cell.length_a   1.000
_cell.length_b   1.000
_cell.length_c   1.000
_cell.angle_alpha   90.00
_cell.angle_beta   90.00
_cell.angle_gamma   90.00
#
_symmetry.space_group_name_H-M   'P 1'
#
loop_
_entity.id
_entity.type
_entity.pdbx_description
1 polymer ?
#
loop_
_entity_poly.entity_id
_entity_poly.type
_entity_poly.pdbx_seq_one_letter_code
_entity_poly.pdbx_strand_id
1 'polypeptide(L)'
;MIDRGNAQTKRLGYDLRRAAKTLFRHWSDYRNGAISWAALQRRLAPVRREVDRLLRRGVASGNRQMQGMCRELYKHRRWLWTFARCRGVEPTNNASERALRHAVIWRKLSFGVQSAGGSRFVETMLTVIETCRQQGRHLLSFLTAAVRAHLSGHTAPSLLPGV
;
A
#
# COMPACT_ATOMS: atom_id res chain seq x y z
N MET A 1 -5.85 -15.18 11.64
CA MET A 1 -4.89 -15.73 12.64
C MET A 1 -5.46 -15.69 14.06
N ILE A 2 -6.02 -14.55 14.49
CA ILE A 2 -6.62 -14.40 15.84
C ILE A 2 -8.00 -15.09 15.94
N ASP A 3 -8.79 -15.07 14.87
CA ASP A 3 -10.19 -15.51 14.96
C ASP A 3 -10.42 -17.00 14.67
N ARG A 4 -9.43 -17.67 14.02
CA ARG A 4 -9.58 -19.05 13.52
C ARG A 4 -8.41 -19.99 13.86
N GLY A 5 -7.46 -19.56 14.69
CA GLY A 5 -6.24 -20.33 15.03
C GLY A 5 -6.34 -21.08 16.35
N ASN A 6 -5.46 -22.07 16.56
CA ASN A 6 -5.25 -22.69 17.87
C ASN A 6 -4.61 -21.70 18.87
N ALA A 7 -4.50 -22.06 20.14
CA ALA A 7 -3.99 -21.17 21.20
C ALA A 7 -2.60 -20.58 20.89
N GLN A 8 -1.70 -21.39 20.34
CA GLN A 8 -0.35 -20.95 19.93
C GLN A 8 -0.40 -19.88 18.83
N THR A 9 -1.24 -20.10 17.82
CA THR A 9 -1.44 -19.19 16.68
C THR A 9 -2.09 -17.88 17.11
N LYS A 10 -3.09 -17.95 17.99
CA LYS A 10 -3.75 -16.78 18.60
C LYS A 10 -2.76 -15.94 19.40
N ARG A 11 -1.91 -16.58 20.22
CA ARG A 11 -0.89 -15.89 21.02
C ARG A 11 0.07 -15.10 20.14
N LEU A 12 0.64 -15.69 19.09
CA LEU A 12 1.49 -14.93 18.16
C LEU A 12 0.70 -13.78 17.52
N GLY A 13 -0.55 -14.01 17.11
CA GLY A 13 -1.38 -12.97 16.53
C GLY A 13 -1.59 -11.78 17.45
N TYR A 14 -1.85 -12.03 18.72
CA TYR A 14 -1.96 -10.97 19.71
C TYR A 14 -0.64 -10.24 19.96
N ASP A 15 0.48 -10.97 20.01
CA ASP A 15 1.82 -10.38 20.17
C ASP A 15 2.16 -9.44 18.99
N LEU A 16 1.97 -9.91 17.75
CA LEU A 16 2.18 -9.11 16.54
C LEU A 16 1.21 -7.90 16.48
N ARG A 17 -0.06 -8.10 16.84
CA ARG A 17 -1.06 -7.02 16.89
C ARG A 17 -0.65 -5.94 17.91
N ARG A 18 -0.09 -6.33 19.05
CA ARG A 18 0.40 -5.38 20.06
C ARG A 18 1.56 -4.55 19.52
N ALA A 19 2.52 -5.20 18.85
CA ALA A 19 3.63 -4.49 18.19
C ALA A 19 3.12 -3.51 17.12
N ALA A 20 2.15 -3.93 16.30
CA ALA A 20 1.52 -3.06 15.29
C ALA A 20 0.81 -1.85 15.93
N LYS A 21 0.05 -2.05 17.01
CA LYS A 21 -0.58 -0.93 17.75
C LYS A 21 0.45 0.07 18.27
N THR A 22 1.58 -0.41 18.80
CA THR A 22 2.67 0.47 19.26
C THR A 22 3.30 1.25 18.11
N LEU A 23 3.55 0.60 16.96
CA LEU A 23 3.99 1.27 15.73
C LEU A 23 3.04 2.42 15.35
N PHE A 24 1.74 2.15 15.28
CA PHE A 24 0.75 3.16 14.86
C PHE A 24 0.61 4.32 15.86
N ARG A 25 0.78 4.07 17.17
CA ARG A 25 0.87 5.15 18.16
C ARG A 25 2.06 6.06 17.87
N HIS A 26 3.26 5.52 17.69
CA HIS A 26 4.44 6.32 17.36
C HIS A 26 4.31 7.07 16.04
N TRP A 27 3.71 6.43 15.03
CA TRP A 27 3.41 7.10 13.76
C TRP A 27 2.43 8.26 13.95
N SER A 28 1.39 8.08 14.77
CA SER A 28 0.44 9.14 15.10
C SER A 28 1.12 10.31 15.81
N ASP A 29 1.98 10.04 16.80
CA ASP A 29 2.75 11.09 17.48
C ASP A 29 3.57 11.92 16.48
N TYR A 30 4.23 11.25 15.52
CA TYR A 30 5.02 11.92 14.48
C TYR A 30 4.15 12.74 13.53
N ARG A 31 3.03 12.17 13.06
CA ARG A 31 2.08 12.84 12.17
C ARG A 31 1.47 14.09 12.79
N ASN A 32 1.26 14.08 14.11
CA ASN A 32 0.72 15.21 14.87
C ASN A 32 1.81 16.22 15.29
N GLY A 33 3.07 16.01 14.89
CA GLY A 33 4.19 16.89 15.23
C GLY A 33 4.73 16.75 16.65
N ALA A 34 4.23 15.80 17.44
CA ALA A 34 4.67 15.59 18.84
C ALA A 34 6.08 15.01 18.94
N ILE A 35 6.58 14.35 17.89
CA ILE A 35 7.96 13.84 17.81
C ILE A 35 8.59 14.13 16.46
N SER A 36 9.92 14.29 16.45
CA SER A 36 10.69 14.43 15.21
C SER A 36 10.81 13.10 14.45
N TRP A 37 11.19 13.19 13.18
CA TRP A 37 11.48 12.02 12.35
C TRP A 37 12.57 11.10 12.97
N ALA A 38 13.65 11.69 13.47
CA ALA A 38 14.71 10.95 14.14
C ALA A 38 14.22 10.27 15.43
N ALA A 39 13.32 10.92 16.18
CA ALA A 39 12.68 10.32 17.35
C ALA A 39 11.74 9.16 16.97
N LEU A 40 10.98 9.28 15.88
CA LEU A 40 10.17 8.18 15.33
C LEU A 40 11.05 6.97 15.00
N GLN A 41 12.15 7.16 14.26
CA GLN A 41 13.06 6.08 13.90
C GLN A 41 13.64 5.36 15.14
N ARG A 42 14.05 6.12 16.17
CA ARG A 42 14.51 5.56 17.44
C ARG A 42 13.41 4.77 18.16
N ARG A 43 12.18 5.29 18.21
CA ARG A 43 11.03 4.60 18.83
C ARG A 43 10.59 3.34 18.08
N LEU A 44 10.74 3.31 16.75
CA LEU A 44 10.42 2.13 15.94
C LEU A 44 11.48 1.03 15.98
N ALA A 45 12.75 1.35 16.29
CA ALA A 45 13.82 0.36 16.39
C ALA A 45 13.52 -0.83 17.32
N PRO A 46 13.05 -0.64 18.58
CA PRO A 46 12.63 -1.76 19.43
C PRO A 46 11.42 -2.51 18.88
N VAL A 47 10.44 -1.81 18.29
CA VAL A 47 9.26 -2.46 17.69
C VAL A 47 9.68 -3.37 16.53
N ARG A 48 10.62 -2.92 15.68
CA ARG A 48 11.18 -3.72 14.60
C ARG A 48 11.86 -4.99 15.11
N ARG A 49 12.70 -4.87 16.14
CA ARG A 49 13.37 -6.03 16.75
C ARG A 49 12.35 -7.02 17.31
N GLU A 50 11.28 -6.54 17.93
CA GLU A 50 10.24 -7.40 18.47
C GLU A 50 9.45 -8.12 17.37
N VAL A 51 9.06 -7.41 16.30
CA VAL A 51 8.41 -8.04 15.13
C VAL A 51 9.32 -9.10 14.51
N ASP A 52 10.60 -8.80 14.29
CA ASP A 52 11.56 -9.77 13.74
C ASP A 52 11.68 -11.03 14.64
N ARG A 53 11.74 -10.84 15.96
CA ARG A 53 11.78 -11.94 16.93
C ARG A 53 10.51 -12.79 16.88
N LEU A 54 9.34 -12.17 16.84
CA LEU A 54 8.04 -12.86 16.75
C LEU A 54 7.91 -13.65 15.45
N LEU A 55 8.33 -13.07 14.31
CA LEU A 55 8.32 -13.76 13.02
C LEU A 55 9.24 -14.98 13.03
N ARG A 56 10.46 -14.86 13.56
CA ARG A 56 11.36 -16.01 13.73
C ARG A 56 10.77 -17.10 14.63
N ARG A 57 10.13 -16.71 15.74
CA ARG A 57 9.39 -17.65 16.61
C ARG A 57 8.29 -18.38 15.83
N GLY A 58 7.60 -17.67 14.94
CA GLY A 58 6.59 -18.25 14.07
C GLY A 58 7.14 -19.23 13.04
N VAL A 59 8.30 -18.94 12.46
CA VAL A 59 9.01 -19.87 11.56
C VAL A 59 9.46 -21.14 12.30
N ALA A 60 9.90 -21.02 13.55
CA ALA A 60 10.34 -22.16 14.37
C ALA A 60 9.20 -22.90 15.10
N SER A 61 7.93 -22.55 14.86
CA SER A 61 6.82 -22.96 15.73
C SER A 61 6.30 -24.40 15.57
N GLY A 62 6.75 -25.14 14.56
CA GLY A 62 6.17 -26.44 14.18
C GLY A 62 4.77 -26.36 13.52
N ASN A 63 4.09 -25.20 13.58
CA ASN A 63 2.75 -25.02 13.04
C ASN A 63 2.80 -24.56 11.57
N ARG A 64 2.36 -25.40 10.64
CA ARG A 64 2.43 -25.17 9.18
C ARG A 64 1.76 -23.86 8.74
N GLN A 65 0.62 -23.50 9.34
CA GLN A 65 -0.11 -22.27 9.02
C GLN A 65 0.68 -21.01 9.44
N MET A 66 1.25 -21.03 10.65
CA MET A 66 2.04 -19.93 11.19
C MET A 66 3.39 -19.80 10.48
N GLN A 67 4.01 -20.92 10.14
CA GLN A 67 5.31 -20.97 9.46
C GLN A 67 5.27 -20.27 8.11
N GLY A 68 4.30 -20.58 7.24
CA GLY A 68 4.23 -20.00 5.90
C GLY A 68 4.13 -18.48 5.93
N MET A 69 3.14 -17.95 6.67
CA MET A 69 2.95 -16.51 6.83
C MET A 69 4.18 -15.83 7.44
N CYS A 70 4.75 -16.39 8.51
CA CYS A 70 5.90 -15.77 9.17
C CYS A 70 7.16 -15.82 8.32
N ARG A 71 7.37 -16.89 7.54
CA ARG A 71 8.48 -17.03 6.60
C ARG A 71 8.43 -15.96 5.53
N GLU A 72 7.26 -15.75 4.91
CA GLU A 72 7.09 -14.72 3.89
C GLU A 72 7.30 -13.32 4.44
N LEU A 73 6.66 -12.99 5.59
CA LEU A 73 6.86 -11.70 6.23
C LEU A 73 8.32 -11.46 6.65
N TYR A 74 9.01 -12.50 7.13
CA TYR A 74 10.41 -12.41 7.52
C TYR A 74 11.33 -12.22 6.30
N LYS A 75 11.08 -12.93 5.21
CA LYS A 75 11.80 -12.78 3.93
C LYS A 75 11.72 -11.33 3.43
N HIS A 76 10.54 -10.73 3.50
CA HIS A 76 10.27 -9.36 3.04
C HIS A 76 10.31 -8.30 4.15
N ARG A 77 10.85 -8.62 5.34
CA ARG A 77 10.82 -7.75 6.52
C ARG A 77 11.33 -6.32 6.29
N ARG A 78 12.27 -6.12 5.35
CA ARG A 78 12.76 -4.78 4.99
C ARG A 78 11.62 -3.90 4.46
N TRP A 79 10.68 -4.45 3.70
CA TRP A 79 9.57 -3.69 3.09
C TRP A 79 8.54 -3.22 4.13
N LEU A 80 8.36 -3.97 5.22
CA LEU A 80 7.48 -3.60 6.33
C LEU A 80 7.87 -2.26 6.98
N TRP A 81 9.12 -1.80 6.78
CA TRP A 81 9.68 -0.59 7.40
C TRP A 81 10.07 0.48 6.38
N THR A 82 9.60 0.41 5.13
CA THR A 82 9.91 1.43 4.10
C THR A 82 9.48 2.83 4.56
N PHE A 83 8.32 2.94 5.20
CA PHE A 83 7.80 4.19 5.75
C PHE A 83 8.68 4.82 6.84
N ALA A 84 9.61 4.07 7.44
CA ALA A 84 10.56 4.57 8.44
C ALA A 84 11.93 4.94 7.83
N ARG A 85 12.15 4.60 6.55
CA ARG A 85 13.37 4.94 5.79
C ARG A 85 13.12 6.07 4.81
N CYS A 86 11.95 6.07 4.17
CA CYS A 86 11.55 7.06 3.17
C CYS A 86 10.49 7.99 3.78
N ARG A 87 10.87 9.24 4.03
CA ARG A 87 9.94 10.26 4.55
C ARG A 87 8.81 10.49 3.54
N GLY A 88 7.58 10.62 4.04
CA GLY A 88 6.39 10.82 3.21
C GLY A 88 5.66 9.54 2.81
N VAL A 89 6.28 8.37 2.97
CA VAL A 89 5.60 7.07 2.77
C VAL A 89 4.79 6.73 4.02
N GLU A 90 3.55 6.28 3.87
CA GLU A 90 2.71 5.84 4.99
C GLU A 90 3.01 4.39 5.42
N PRO A 91 2.80 4.02 6.70
CA PRO A 91 2.92 2.64 7.18
C PRO A 91 1.78 1.72 6.71
N THR A 92 0.80 2.25 5.95
CA THR A 92 -0.33 1.51 5.40
C THR A 92 -0.29 1.54 3.87
N ASN A 93 -0.87 0.51 3.24
CA ASN A 93 -1.04 0.42 1.80
C ASN A 93 -2.38 1.04 1.33
N ASN A 94 -3.10 1.77 2.20
CA ASN A 94 -4.43 2.31 1.91
C ASN A 94 -4.49 3.14 0.63
N ALA A 95 -3.47 3.95 0.36
CA ALA A 95 -3.41 4.74 -0.87
C ALA A 95 -3.38 3.87 -2.13
N SER A 96 -2.53 2.85 -2.14
CA SER A 96 -2.41 1.88 -3.24
C SER A 96 -3.68 1.04 -3.39
N GLU A 97 -4.25 0.55 -2.28
CA GLU A 97 -5.50 -0.22 -2.31
C GLU A 97 -6.66 0.60 -2.87
N ARG A 98 -6.79 1.87 -2.45
CA ARG A 98 -7.81 2.78 -2.99
C ARG A 98 -7.64 3.02 -4.49
N ALA A 99 -6.41 3.23 -4.96
CA ALA A 99 -6.12 3.43 -6.38
C ALA A 99 -6.45 2.18 -7.22
N LEU A 100 -6.18 0.98 -6.71
CA LEU A 100 -6.48 -0.27 -7.41
C LEU A 100 -7.96 -0.69 -7.32
N ARG A 101 -8.73 -0.13 -6.38
CA ARG A 101 -10.11 -0.54 -6.12
C ARG A 101 -11.02 -0.44 -7.34
N HIS A 102 -10.92 0.64 -8.11
CA HIS A 102 -11.73 0.82 -9.33
C HIS A 102 -11.45 -0.27 -10.36
N ALA A 103 -10.17 -0.58 -10.59
CA ALA A 103 -9.75 -1.64 -11.51
C ALA A 103 -10.28 -3.02 -11.10
N VAL A 104 -10.20 -3.34 -9.79
CA VAL A 104 -10.67 -4.61 -9.24
C VAL A 104 -12.18 -4.76 -9.35
N ILE A 105 -12.94 -3.70 -9.02
CA ILE A 105 -14.40 -3.71 -9.13
C ILE A 105 -14.82 -3.86 -10.60
N TRP A 106 -14.24 -3.05 -11.49
CA TRP A 106 -14.53 -3.12 -12.93
C TRP A 106 -14.24 -4.52 -13.49
N ARG A 107 -13.07 -5.10 -13.21
CA ARG A 107 -12.74 -6.45 -13.68
C ARG A 107 -13.73 -7.50 -13.18
N LYS A 108 -14.22 -7.35 -11.94
CA LYS A 108 -15.19 -8.28 -11.35
C LYS A 108 -16.57 -8.17 -12.02
N LEU A 109 -17.00 -6.97 -12.39
CA LEU A 109 -18.32 -6.74 -12.98
C LEU A 109 -18.35 -6.95 -14.50
N SER A 110 -17.25 -6.64 -15.19
CA SER A 110 -17.16 -6.62 -16.65
C SER A 110 -16.31 -7.76 -17.22
N PHE A 111 -15.83 -8.68 -16.38
CA PHE A 111 -14.95 -9.82 -16.74
C PHE A 111 -13.60 -9.44 -17.39
N GLY A 112 -13.29 -8.15 -17.50
CA GLY A 112 -12.04 -7.66 -18.04
C GLY A 112 -12.08 -7.47 -19.56
N VAL A 113 -10.94 -7.66 -20.20
CA VAL A 113 -10.72 -7.48 -21.65
C VAL A 113 -9.97 -8.70 -22.19
N GLN A 114 -10.28 -9.10 -23.42
CA GLN A 114 -9.72 -10.30 -24.06
C GLN A 114 -8.68 -10.01 -25.14
N SER A 115 -8.23 -8.75 -25.24
CA SER A 115 -7.21 -8.34 -26.20
C SER A 115 -6.13 -7.49 -25.54
N ALA A 116 -4.93 -7.49 -26.14
CA ALA A 116 -3.83 -6.63 -25.71
C ALA A 116 -4.21 -5.14 -25.85
N GLY A 117 -4.91 -4.77 -26.93
CA GLY A 117 -5.41 -3.41 -27.15
C GLY A 117 -6.40 -2.97 -26.07
N GLY A 118 -7.36 -3.83 -25.71
CA GLY A 118 -8.29 -3.56 -24.60
C GLY A 118 -7.58 -3.42 -23.27
N SER A 119 -6.57 -4.27 -23.00
CA SER A 119 -5.75 -4.17 -21.78
C SER A 119 -5.04 -2.84 -21.70
N ARG A 120 -4.41 -2.40 -22.79
CA ARG A 120 -3.71 -1.10 -22.84
C ARG A 120 -4.67 0.08 -22.66
N PHE A 121 -5.84 0.03 -23.28
CA PHE A 121 -6.85 1.07 -23.13
C PHE A 121 -7.29 1.22 -21.67
N VAL A 122 -7.64 0.10 -21.03
CA VAL A 122 -8.10 0.09 -19.63
C VAL A 122 -6.99 0.55 -18.68
N GLU A 123 -5.77 0.06 -18.84
CA GLU A 123 -4.60 0.50 -18.07
C GLU A 123 -4.39 2.02 -18.18
N THR A 124 -4.41 2.54 -19.40
CA THR A 124 -4.26 3.97 -19.68
C THR A 124 -5.39 4.76 -19.02
N MET A 125 -6.63 4.28 -19.15
CA MET A 125 -7.78 5.00 -18.62
C MET A 125 -7.82 5.03 -17.11
N LEU A 126 -7.55 3.91 -16.44
CA LEU A 126 -7.44 3.86 -14.98
C LEU A 126 -6.32 4.78 -14.47
N THR A 127 -5.20 4.84 -15.19
CA THR A 127 -4.09 5.76 -14.87
C THR A 127 -4.53 7.21 -14.96
N VAL A 128 -5.21 7.61 -16.04
CA VAL A 128 -5.73 8.98 -16.22
C VAL A 128 -6.75 9.32 -15.14
N ILE A 129 -7.69 8.42 -14.86
CA ILE A 129 -8.73 8.60 -13.84
C ILE A 129 -8.09 8.83 -12.47
N GLU A 130 -7.21 7.93 -12.03
CA GLU A 130 -6.61 8.01 -10.71
C GLU A 130 -5.68 9.22 -10.58
N THR A 131 -4.93 9.54 -11.63
CA THR A 131 -4.03 10.71 -11.61
C THR A 131 -4.81 12.01 -11.57
N CYS A 132 -5.86 12.17 -12.38
CA CYS A 132 -6.74 13.35 -12.32
C CYS A 132 -7.39 13.48 -10.94
N ARG A 133 -7.88 12.38 -10.37
CA ARG A 133 -8.49 12.36 -9.04
C ARG A 133 -7.51 12.77 -7.95
N GLN A 134 -6.26 12.29 -8.00
CA GLN A 134 -5.21 12.67 -7.04
C GLN A 134 -4.78 14.13 -7.17
N GLN A 135 -4.83 14.69 -8.38
CA GLN A 135 -4.49 16.09 -8.67
C GLN A 135 -5.66 17.06 -8.49
N GLY A 136 -6.87 16.58 -8.17
CA GLY A 136 -8.08 17.42 -8.10
C GLY A 136 -8.52 17.98 -9.47
N ARG A 137 -8.14 17.33 -10.58
CA ARG A 137 -8.49 17.73 -11.94
C ARG A 137 -9.78 17.06 -12.40
N HIS A 138 -10.61 17.80 -13.12
CA HIS A 138 -11.83 17.26 -13.71
C HIS A 138 -11.51 16.32 -14.89
N LEU A 139 -11.85 15.03 -14.75
CA LEU A 139 -11.51 13.97 -15.71
C LEU A 139 -12.01 14.26 -17.13
N LEU A 140 -13.29 14.58 -17.29
CA LEU A 140 -13.87 14.78 -18.61
C LEU A 140 -13.21 15.97 -19.32
N SER A 141 -12.95 17.06 -18.59
CA SER A 141 -12.27 18.23 -19.14
C SER A 141 -10.86 17.88 -19.63
N PHE A 142 -10.12 17.06 -18.87
CA PHE A 142 -8.81 16.57 -19.27
C PHE A 142 -8.89 15.73 -20.55
N LEU A 143 -9.80 14.75 -20.60
CA LEU A 143 -9.96 13.88 -21.76
C LEU A 143 -10.40 14.65 -23.00
N THR A 144 -11.35 15.57 -22.87
CA THR A 144 -11.79 16.44 -23.97
C THR A 144 -10.63 17.27 -24.51
N ALA A 145 -9.82 17.87 -23.63
CA ALA A 145 -8.65 18.63 -24.04
C ALA A 145 -7.61 17.74 -24.76
N ALA A 146 -7.36 16.54 -24.25
CA ALA A 146 -6.43 15.60 -24.88
C ALA A 146 -6.88 15.12 -26.26
N VAL A 147 -8.17 14.77 -26.40
CA VAL A 147 -8.73 14.36 -27.70
C VAL A 147 -8.75 15.52 -28.69
N ARG A 148 -9.16 16.72 -28.27
CA ARG A 148 -9.14 17.92 -29.14
C ARG A 148 -7.72 18.23 -29.62
N ALA A 149 -6.74 18.24 -28.71
CA ALA A 149 -5.34 18.48 -29.08
C ALA A 149 -4.86 17.46 -30.11
N HIS A 150 -5.12 16.17 -29.90
CA HIS A 150 -4.75 15.12 -30.83
C HIS A 150 -5.38 15.30 -32.22
N LEU A 151 -6.69 15.56 -32.28
CA LEU A 151 -7.40 15.78 -33.55
C LEU A 151 -6.93 17.03 -34.29
N SER A 152 -6.48 18.05 -33.57
CA SER A 152 -5.94 19.29 -34.14
C SER A 152 -4.43 19.25 -34.38
N GLY A 153 -3.76 18.11 -34.20
CA GLY A 153 -2.29 17.98 -34.38
C GLY A 153 -1.45 18.74 -33.34
N HIS A 154 -2.03 19.14 -32.22
CA HIS A 154 -1.35 19.83 -31.12
C HIS A 154 -0.90 18.83 -30.04
N THR A 155 0.01 19.26 -29.17
CA THR A 155 0.45 18.47 -28.01
C THR A 155 -0.68 18.32 -27.00
N ALA A 156 -0.95 17.08 -26.56
CA ALA A 156 -1.94 16.80 -25.53
C ALA A 156 -1.51 17.36 -24.17
N PRO A 157 -2.48 17.76 -23.30
CA PRO A 157 -2.16 18.26 -21.97
C PRO A 157 -1.45 17.18 -21.13
N SER A 158 -0.46 17.60 -20.35
CA SER A 158 0.30 16.68 -19.52
C SER A 158 -0.56 16.11 -18.39
N LEU A 159 -0.35 14.82 -18.12
CA LEU A 159 -0.88 14.15 -16.93
C LEU A 159 0.02 14.36 -15.71
N LEU A 160 1.29 14.75 -15.91
CA LEU A 160 2.21 15.07 -14.82
C LEU A 160 1.96 16.49 -14.30
N PRO A 161 2.01 16.71 -12.98
CA PRO A 161 1.81 18.04 -12.42
C PRO A 161 3.03 18.95 -12.72
N GLY A 162 2.78 20.21 -13.05
CA GLY A 162 3.83 21.23 -13.21
C GLY A 162 4.62 21.15 -14.52
N VAL A 163 4.05 20.51 -15.55
CA VAL A 163 4.58 20.45 -16.93
C VAL A 163 3.64 21.20 -17.86
#